data_AF-A0AAX3VGP6-F1
#
_entry.id   AF-A0AAX3VGP6-F1
#
_cell.length_a   1.000
_cell.length_b   1.000
_cell.length_c   1.000
_cell.angle_alpha   90.00
_cell.angle_beta   90.00
_cell.angle_gamma   90.00
#
_symmetry.space_group_name_H-M   'P 1'
#
loop_
_entity.id
_entity.type
_entity.pdbx_description
1 polymer ?
#
loop_
_entity_poly.entity_id
_entity_poly.type
_entity_poly.pdbx_seq_one_letter_code
_entity_poly.pdbx_strand_id
1 'polypeptide(L)' 'MTLADAAPVTIPTRSKVDDPLQVGDIVTVDDVRWKIRAMSRSGTVRLQSMNTSNVDIWWTTTVDTLPKRENR' A
#
# COMPACT_ATOMS: atom_id res chain seq x y z
N MET A 1 19.01 -47.48 -15.32
CA MET A 1 18.30 -46.49 -14.48
C MET A 1 18.95 -45.15 -14.75
N THR A 2 18.27 -44.25 -15.45
CA THR A 2 18.82 -42.92 -15.78
C THR A 2 18.19 -41.92 -14.82
N LEU A 3 19.01 -41.28 -13.98
CA LEU A 3 18.56 -40.17 -13.13
C LEU A 3 18.09 -39.04 -14.06
N ALA A 4 16.82 -38.69 -13.96
CA ALA A 4 16.31 -37.46 -14.57
C ALA A 4 16.93 -36.28 -13.81
N ASP A 5 17.78 -35.53 -14.50
CA ASP A 5 18.26 -34.22 -14.10
C ASP A 5 17.05 -33.27 -14.02
N ALA A 6 16.54 -33.08 -12.80
CA ALA A 6 15.47 -32.13 -12.55
C ALA A 6 16.10 -30.73 -12.50
N ALA A 7 16.05 -30.02 -13.64
CA ALA A 7 16.40 -28.61 -13.69
C ALA A 7 15.60 -27.85 -12.61
N PRO A 8 16.22 -26.93 -11.84
CA PRO A 8 15.52 -26.17 -10.83
C PRO A 8 14.45 -25.30 -11.50
N VAL A 9 13.18 -25.55 -11.17
CA VAL A 9 12.07 -24.67 -11.52
C VAL A 9 12.34 -23.32 -10.86
N THR A 10 12.78 -22.34 -11.66
CA THR A 10 12.79 -20.95 -11.25
C THR A 10 11.34 -20.51 -11.21
N ILE A 11 10.69 -20.69 -10.07
CA ILE A 11 9.42 -20.04 -9.78
C ILE A 11 9.73 -18.54 -9.89
N PRO A 12 9.07 -17.74 -10.74
CA PRO A 12 9.13 -16.31 -10.57
C PRO A 12 8.49 -16.06 -9.21
N THR A 13 9.31 -15.87 -8.18
CA THR A 13 8.93 -15.05 -7.06
C THR A 13 8.51 -13.75 -7.72
N ARG A 14 7.20 -13.56 -7.89
CA ARG A 14 6.64 -12.24 -8.11
C ARG A 14 7.08 -11.48 -6.88
N SER A 15 8.29 -10.89 -6.96
CA SER A 15 8.74 -9.85 -6.07
C SER A 15 7.53 -8.95 -5.97
N LYS A 16 6.97 -8.89 -4.77
CA LYS A 16 5.85 -8.04 -4.43
C LYS A 16 6.41 -6.64 -4.55
N VAL A 17 6.59 -6.17 -5.79
CA VAL A 17 6.93 -4.80 -6.12
C VAL A 17 5.84 -4.05 -5.40
N ASP A 18 6.22 -3.28 -4.40
CA ASP A 18 5.32 -2.47 -3.58
C ASP A 18 4.20 -1.94 -4.48
N ASP A 19 3.01 -2.52 -4.36
CA ASP A 19 1.89 -2.09 -5.19
C ASP A 19 1.69 -0.61 -4.89
N PRO A 20 1.75 0.27 -5.90
CA PRO A 20 1.69 1.71 -5.65
C PRO A 20 0.39 2.03 -4.90
N LEU A 21 0.50 2.89 -3.89
CA LEU A 21 -0.65 3.36 -3.12
C LEU A 21 -1.70 3.96 -4.06
N GLN A 22 -2.96 3.62 -3.82
CA GLN A 22 -4.09 4.02 -4.64
C GLN A 22 -5.19 4.66 -3.80
N VAL A 23 -6.05 5.44 -4.45
CA VAL A 23 -7.26 5.94 -3.81
C VAL A 23 -8.11 4.77 -3.34
N GLY A 24 -8.54 4.83 -2.07
CA GLY A 24 -9.27 3.76 -1.40
C GLY A 24 -8.42 2.92 -0.45
N ASP A 25 -7.09 2.96 -0.60
CA ASP A 25 -6.19 2.25 0.30
C ASP A 25 -6.22 2.81 1.71
N ILE A 26 -5.92 1.91 2.66
CA ILE A 26 -5.82 2.22 4.07
C ILE A 26 -4.35 2.13 4.47
N VAL A 27 -3.88 3.16 5.15
CA VAL A 27 -2.53 3.25 5.74
C VAL A 27 -2.64 3.57 7.21
N THR A 28 -1.73 3.05 8.02
CA THR A 28 -1.71 3.29 9.47
C THR A 28 -0.50 4.16 9.81
N VAL A 29 -0.75 5.36 10.35
CA VAL A 29 0.26 6.35 10.73
C VAL A 29 0.02 6.74 12.17
N ASP A 30 1.01 6.54 13.05
CA ASP A 30 0.91 6.82 14.49
C ASP A 30 -0.33 6.19 15.14
N ASP A 31 -0.59 4.90 14.87
CA ASP A 31 -1.77 4.12 15.34
C ASP A 31 -3.13 4.61 14.79
N VAL A 32 -3.13 5.63 13.92
CA VAL A 32 -4.32 6.13 13.25
C VAL A 32 -4.42 5.52 11.86
N ARG A 33 -5.56 4.89 11.56
CA ARG A 33 -5.90 4.38 10.23
C ARG A 33 -6.46 5.52 9.39
N TRP A 34 -5.90 5.67 8.21
CA TRP A 34 -6.24 6.71 7.24
C TRP A 34 -6.63 6.08 5.92
N LYS A 35 -7.74 6.52 5.34
CA LYS A 35 -8.15 6.15 3.99
C LYS A 35 -7.71 7.20 2.99
N ILE A 36 -7.01 6.79 1.93
CA ILE A 36 -6.66 7.68 0.81
C ILE A 36 -7.95 8.02 0.05
N ARG A 37 -8.28 9.31 -0.02
CA ARG A 37 -9.49 9.81 -0.69
C ARG A 37 -9.19 10.52 -2.01
N ALA A 38 -8.02 11.13 -2.12
CA ALA A 38 -7.56 11.74 -3.35
C ALA A 38 -6.05 11.64 -3.45
N MET A 39 -5.55 11.51 -4.68
CA MET A 39 -4.14 11.56 -5.01
C MET A 39 -3.96 12.42 -6.26
N SER A 40 -3.03 13.35 -6.21
CA SER A 40 -2.66 14.22 -7.33
C SER A 40 -1.52 13.59 -8.11
N ARG A 41 -1.39 13.94 -9.41
CA ARG A 41 -0.24 13.49 -10.23
C ARG A 41 1.11 13.96 -9.70
N SER A 42 1.13 15.03 -8.90
CA SER A 42 2.30 15.54 -8.18
C SER A 42 2.67 14.74 -6.94
N GLY A 43 1.93 13.67 -6.59
CA GLY A 43 2.17 12.85 -5.40
C GLY A 43 1.52 13.40 -4.12
N THR A 44 0.78 14.52 -4.17
CA THR A 44 -0.01 15.00 -3.02
C THR A 44 -1.20 14.08 -2.78
N VAL A 45 -1.37 13.65 -1.53
CA VAL A 45 -2.44 12.75 -1.09
C VAL A 45 -3.30 13.41 -0.02
N ARG A 46 -4.59 13.13 -0.06
CA ARG A 46 -5.56 13.57 0.95
C ARG A 46 -6.19 12.37 1.62
N LEU A 47 -6.09 12.34 2.94
CA LEU A 47 -6.39 11.22 3.81
C LEU A 47 -7.54 11.58 4.73
N GLN A 48 -8.45 10.64 4.94
CA GLN A 48 -9.55 10.76 5.89
C GLN A 48 -9.30 9.79 7.05
N SER A 49 -9.41 10.27 8.29
CA SER A 49 -9.28 9.40 9.45
C SER A 49 -10.41 8.37 9.49
N MET A 50 -10.07 7.13 9.81
CA MET A 50 -11.03 6.05 10.04
C MET A 50 -11.22 5.71 11.51
N ASN A 51 -10.42 6.28 12.41
CA ASN A 51 -10.46 5.96 13.84
C ASN A 51 -11.64 6.62 14.57
N THR A 52 -12.37 7.51 13.91
CA THR A 52 -13.50 8.23 14.50
C THR A 52 -14.71 8.20 13.58
N SER A 53 -15.91 8.20 14.16
CA SER A 53 -17.16 8.45 13.43
C SER A 53 -17.29 9.90 12.96
N ASN A 54 -16.44 10.81 13.46
CA ASN A 54 -16.34 12.18 12.97
C ASN A 54 -15.59 12.22 11.63
N VAL A 55 -16.36 12.30 10.55
CA VAL A 55 -15.88 12.29 9.16
C VAL A 55 -15.05 13.52 8.75
N ASP A 56 -14.87 14.50 9.65
CA ASP A 56 -14.23 15.80 9.39
C ASP A 56 -12.72 15.85 9.70
N ILE A 57 -12.10 14.74 10.10
CA ILE A 57 -10.64 14.72 10.30
C ILE A 57 -9.95 14.37 8.98
N TRP A 58 -9.24 15.35 8.45
CA TRP A 58 -8.51 15.27 7.18
C TRP A 58 -7.03 15.57 7.37
N TRP A 59 -6.18 14.86 6.64
CA TRP A 59 -4.75 15.11 6.59
C TRP A 59 -4.28 15.15 5.12
N THR A 60 -3.44 16.12 4.80
CA THR A 60 -2.84 16.27 3.46
C THR A 60 -1.34 16.11 3.58
N THR A 61 -0.76 15.21 2.78
CA THR A 61 0.68 14.95 2.75
C THR A 61 1.13 14.52 1.35
N THR A 62 2.34 13.99 1.20
CA THR A 62 2.85 13.38 -0.05
C THR A 62 2.95 11.85 0.08
N VAL A 63 2.78 11.15 -1.04
CA VAL A 63 2.83 9.68 -1.10
C VAL A 63 4.14 9.10 -0.55
N ASP A 64 5.28 9.79 -0.76
CA ASP A 64 6.60 9.39 -0.23
C ASP A 64 6.69 9.37 1.31
N THR A 65 5.82 10.12 2.00
CA THR A 65 5.79 10.15 3.47
C THR A 65 4.86 9.10 4.06
N LEU A 66 4.07 8.41 3.21
CA LEU A 66 3.14 7.40 3.67
C LEU A 66 3.84 6.06 3.82
N PRO A 67 3.48 5.28 4.86
CA PRO A 67 3.92 3.91 4.96
C PRO A 67 3.31 3.09 3.83
N LYS A 68 3.92 1.94 3.57
CA LYS A 68 3.46 0.99 2.58
C LYS A 68 2.02 0.54 2.87
N ARG A 69 1.30 0.14 1.81
CA ARG A 69 -0.09 -0.33 1.90
C ARG A 69 -0.24 -1.42 2.95
N GLU A 70 -1.27 -1.32 3.79
CA GLU A 70 -1.68 -2.42 4.67
C GLU A 70 -2.32 -3.50 3.79
N ASN A 71 -1.52 -4.50 3.39
CA ASN A 71 -1.93 -5.55 2.48
C ASN A 71 -2.76 -6.59 3.23
N ARG A 72 -4.06 -6.32 3.42
CA ARG A 72 -5.01 -7.24 4.04
C ARG A 72 -5.46 -8.35 3.10
#